data_AF-A0A2T6N6H7-F1
#
_entry.id   AF-A0A2T6N6H7-F1
#
_cell.length_a   1.000
_cell.length_b   1.000
_cell.length_c   1.000
_cell.angle_alpha   90.00
_cell.angle_beta   90.00
_cell.angle_gamma   90.00
#
_symmetry.space_group_name_H-M   'P 1'
#
loop_
_entity.id
_entity.type
_entity.pdbx_description
1 polymer ?
#
loop_
_entity_poly.entity_id
_entity_poly.type
_entity_poly.pdbx_seq_one_letter_code
_entity_poly.pdbx_strand_id
1 'polypeptide(L)'
;MKRIGLFLVAYFVITMAWAYPWHMIWFHDHYVAWGAFQREQPIMILGIAAILIQGVVIGYLFPLFYRQGSPIVQGIKFNLIIGLMTYSAMGFATAAKFQIEPVGQFLLSHTVFQAIQFILTGTALGLIFRKTT
;
A
#
# COMPACT_ATOMS: atom_id res chain seq x y z
N MET A 1 -13.97 11.05 -12.87
CA MET A 1 -14.66 10.66 -11.62
C MET A 1 -15.01 9.17 -11.56
N LYS A 2 -15.75 8.57 -12.52
CA LYS A 2 -16.12 7.14 -12.47
C LYS A 2 -14.95 6.17 -12.26
N ARG A 3 -13.84 6.36 -12.98
CA ARG A 3 -12.63 5.52 -12.85
C ARG A 3 -11.92 5.67 -11.49
N ILE A 4 -11.92 6.88 -10.93
CA ILE A 4 -11.34 7.14 -9.60
C ILE A 4 -12.15 6.42 -8.53
N GLY A 5 -13.49 6.47 -8.62
CA GLY A 5 -14.36 5.71 -7.71
C GLY A 5 -14.13 4.20 -7.79
N LEU A 6 -14.02 3.66 -9.02
CA LEU A 6 -13.71 2.24 -9.22
C LEU A 6 -12.33 1.87 -8.66
N PHE A 7 -11.32 2.71 -8.89
CA PHE A 7 -9.99 2.49 -8.34
C PHE A 7 -9.96 2.61 -6.82
N LEU A 8 -10.70 3.53 -6.22
CA LEU A 8 -10.81 3.66 -4.77
C LEU A 8 -11.34 2.36 -4.14
N VAL A 9 -12.40 1.79 -4.71
CA VAL A 9 -12.96 0.50 -4.26
C VAL A 9 -11.93 -0.62 -4.45
N ALA A 10 -11.31 -0.72 -5.63
CA ALA A 10 -10.30 -1.75 -5.88
C ALA A 10 -9.09 -1.62 -4.94
N TYR A 11 -8.60 -0.41 -4.72
CA TYR A 11 -7.51 -0.10 -3.81
C TYR A 11 -7.85 -0.51 -2.38
N PHE A 12 -9.04 -0.15 -1.89
CA PHE A 12 -9.51 -0.57 -0.58
C PHE A 12 -9.57 -2.09 -0.45
N VAL A 13 -10.25 -2.77 -1.38
CA VAL A 13 -10.44 -4.23 -1.32
C VAL A 13 -9.11 -4.97 -1.39
N ILE A 14 -8.22 -4.61 -2.33
CA ILE A 14 -6.91 -5.24 -2.46
C ILE A 14 -6.07 -4.99 -1.21
N THR A 15 -6.04 -3.75 -0.70
CA THR A 15 -5.30 -3.42 0.51
C THR A 15 -5.81 -4.23 1.69
N MET A 16 -7.12 -4.36 1.87
CA MET A 16 -7.66 -5.15 2.98
C MET A 16 -7.38 -6.64 2.80
N ALA A 17 -7.56 -7.17 1.60
CA ALA A 17 -7.31 -8.58 1.30
C ALA A 17 -5.84 -8.97 1.45
N TRP A 18 -4.90 -8.02 1.30
CA TRP A 18 -3.47 -8.26 1.44
C TRP A 18 -2.94 -7.91 2.84
N ALA A 19 -3.24 -6.72 3.34
CA ALA A 19 -2.74 -6.21 4.62
C ALA A 19 -3.28 -6.97 5.82
N TYR A 20 -4.57 -7.33 5.80
CA TYR A 20 -5.16 -8.00 6.96
C TYR A 20 -4.55 -9.40 7.19
N PRO A 21 -4.50 -10.31 6.20
CA PRO A 21 -3.84 -11.60 6.40
C PRO A 21 -2.36 -11.46 6.75
N TRP A 22 -1.65 -10.51 6.12
CA TRP A 22 -0.24 -10.27 6.40
C TRP A 22 0.02 -9.92 7.87
N HIS A 23 -0.67 -8.91 8.40
CA HIS A 23 -0.40 -8.39 9.73
C HIS A 23 -1.15 -9.11 10.86
N MET A 24 -2.31 -9.70 10.59
CA MET A 24 -3.18 -10.28 11.63
C MET A 24 -3.20 -11.81 11.63
N ILE A 25 -2.68 -12.48 10.59
CA ILE A 25 -2.72 -13.93 10.48
C ILE A 25 -1.32 -14.51 10.30
N TRP A 26 -0.65 -14.20 9.19
CA TRP A 26 0.59 -14.89 8.82
C TRP A 26 1.81 -14.45 9.62
N PHE A 27 1.93 -13.14 9.87
CA PHE A 27 3.09 -12.58 10.54
C PHE A 27 2.75 -11.90 11.86
N HIS A 28 1.52 -12.07 12.36
CA HIS A 28 1.05 -11.41 13.59
C HIS A 28 2.05 -11.52 14.74
N ASP A 29 2.47 -12.74 15.07
CA ASP A 29 3.36 -12.99 16.21
C ASP A 29 4.74 -12.37 16.00
N HIS A 30 5.22 -12.29 14.76
CA HIS A 30 6.47 -11.59 14.44
C HIS A 30 6.33 -10.09 14.66
N TYR A 31 5.24 -9.48 14.20
CA TYR A 31 4.99 -8.04 14.42
C TYR A 31 4.79 -7.71 15.90
N VAL A 32 4.18 -8.61 16.69
CA VAL A 32 4.08 -8.46 18.15
C VAL A 32 5.46 -8.57 18.79
N ALA A 33 6.23 -9.62 18.47
CA ALA A 33 7.56 -9.84 19.01
C ALA A 33 8.53 -8.68 18.67
N TRP A 34 8.40 -8.11 17.47
CA TRP A 34 9.19 -6.97 17.04
C TRP A 34 8.74 -5.64 17.65
N GLY A 35 7.69 -5.59 18.46
CA GLY A 35 7.19 -4.33 19.04
C GLY A 35 6.51 -3.41 18.02
N ALA A 36 6.05 -3.92 16.87
CA ALA A 36 5.40 -3.09 15.86
C ALA A 36 3.97 -2.67 16.25
N PHE A 37 3.31 -3.42 17.14
CA PHE A 37 2.02 -3.06 17.72
C PHE A 37 2.19 -2.18 18.95
N GLN A 38 1.94 -0.88 18.79
CA GLN A 38 2.08 0.13 19.84
C GLN A 38 0.80 0.38 20.65
N ARG A 39 -0.32 -0.22 20.22
CA ARG A 39 -1.62 -0.15 20.89
C ARG A 39 -2.21 -1.55 20.93
N GLU A 40 -2.89 -1.89 22.02
CA GLU A 40 -3.66 -3.13 22.11
C GLU A 40 -4.73 -3.21 21.03
N GLN A 41 -5.41 -2.08 20.74
CA GLN A 41 -6.39 -1.99 19.68
C GLN A 41 -6.04 -0.86 18.70
N PRO A 42 -5.99 -1.16 17.38
CA PRO A 42 -5.79 -0.13 16.38
C PRO A 42 -7.01 0.78 16.29
N ILE A 43 -6.76 2.07 16.07
CA ILE A 43 -7.83 3.03 15.73
C ILE A 43 -8.22 2.82 14.27
N MET A 44 -9.09 1.84 14.03
CA MET A 44 -9.42 1.34 12.68
C MET A 44 -9.85 2.43 11.71
N ILE A 45 -10.57 3.45 12.18
CA ILE A 45 -11.04 4.55 11.32
C ILE A 45 -9.88 5.36 10.71
N LEU A 46 -8.75 5.49 11.40
CA LEU A 46 -7.57 6.17 10.86
C LEU A 46 -6.89 5.33 9.78
N GLY A 47 -6.85 4.00 9.96
CA GLY A 47 -6.34 3.08 8.93
C GLY A 47 -7.20 3.12 7.67
N ILE A 48 -8.52 3.05 7.83
CA ILE A 48 -9.47 3.17 6.71
C ILE A 48 -9.32 4.52 6.03
N ALA A 49 -9.27 5.62 6.79
CA ALA A 49 -9.09 6.96 6.24
C ALA A 49 -7.78 7.06 5.43
N ALA A 50 -6.67 6.51 5.93
CA ALA A 50 -5.40 6.49 5.21
C ALA A 50 -5.51 5.74 3.87
N ILE A 51 -6.15 4.57 3.85
CA ILE A 51 -6.37 3.79 2.63
C ILE A 51 -7.22 4.57 1.62
N LEU A 52 -8.30 5.22 2.09
CA LEU A 52 -9.18 6.01 1.22
C LEU A 52 -8.46 7.23 0.64
N ILE A 53 -7.71 7.97 1.45
CA ILE A 53 -6.92 9.12 1.01
C ILE A 53 -5.88 8.68 -0.03
N GLN A 54 -5.13 7.60 0.24
CA GLN A 54 -4.15 7.06 -0.70
C GLN A 54 -4.80 6.65 -2.02
N GLY A 55 -5.92 5.92 -1.98
CA GLY A 55 -6.65 5.51 -3.18
C GLY A 55 -7.13 6.69 -4.03
N VAL A 56 -7.67 7.74 -3.41
CA VAL A 56 -8.09 8.96 -4.11
C VAL A 56 -6.89 9.68 -4.74
N VAL A 57 -5.82 9.90 -3.97
CA VAL A 57 -4.62 10.61 -4.43
C VAL A 57 -3.97 9.86 -5.59
N ILE A 58 -3.75 8.56 -5.46
CA ILE A 58 -3.16 7.72 -6.51
C ILE A 58 -4.05 7.74 -7.76
N GLY A 59 -5.35 7.52 -7.60
CA GLY A 59 -6.30 7.51 -8.72
C GLY A 59 -6.42 8.87 -9.44
N TYR A 60 -6.24 9.98 -8.72
CA TYR A 60 -6.21 11.33 -9.27
C TYR A 60 -4.91 11.64 -10.01
N LEU A 61 -3.76 11.24 -9.45
CA LEU A 61 -2.44 11.54 -10.02
C LEU A 61 -2.07 10.65 -11.21
N PHE A 62 -2.54 9.40 -11.25
CA PHE A 62 -2.14 8.46 -12.30
C PHE A 62 -2.44 8.94 -13.74
N PRO A 63 -3.60 9.52 -14.06
CA PRO A 63 -3.87 10.08 -15.39
C PRO A 63 -2.90 11.20 -15.80
N LEU A 64 -2.31 11.92 -14.85
CA LEU A 64 -1.32 12.97 -15.11
C LEU A 64 0.06 12.37 -15.43
N PHE A 65 0.33 11.18 -14.91
CA PHE A 65 1.55 10.42 -15.16
C PHE A 65 1.47 9.58 -16.44
N TYR A 66 0.32 8.92 -16.68
CA TYR A 66 0.15 7.98 -17.79
C TYR A 66 -0.01 8.71 -19.13
N ARG A 67 1.02 8.59 -19.98
CA ARG A 67 1.02 9.14 -21.34
C ARG A 67 0.81 8.09 -22.42
N GLN A 68 1.66 7.06 -22.44
CA GLN A 68 1.71 6.04 -23.49
C GLN A 68 2.27 4.71 -22.98
N GLY A 69 2.13 3.66 -23.77
CA GLY A 69 2.62 2.30 -23.47
C GLY A 69 1.62 1.45 -22.68
N SER A 70 2.09 0.28 -22.21
CA SER A 70 1.27 -0.71 -21.50
C SER A 70 0.65 -0.12 -20.22
N PRO A 71 -0.69 -0.06 -20.11
CA PRO A 71 -1.36 0.51 -18.94
C PRO A 71 -0.97 -0.18 -17.63
N ILE A 72 -0.81 -1.51 -17.63
CA ILE A 72 -0.46 -2.30 -16.45
C ILE A 72 0.96 -1.97 -15.98
N VAL A 73 1.93 -1.96 -16.90
CA VAL A 73 3.32 -1.66 -16.57
C VAL A 73 3.46 -0.23 -16.04
N GLN A 74 2.75 0.74 -16.65
CA GLN A 74 2.75 2.12 -16.17
C GLN A 74 2.06 2.23 -14.80
N GLY A 75 0.96 1.51 -14.59
CA GLY A 75 0.27 1.41 -13.30
C GLY A 75 1.18 0.90 -12.19
N ILE A 76 1.84 -0.24 -12.42
CA ILE A 76 2.81 -0.82 -11.46
C ILE A 76 3.96 0.13 -11.19
N LYS A 77 4.59 0.68 -12.25
CA LYS A 77 5.73 1.60 -12.10
C LYS A 77 5.37 2.84 -11.28
N PHE A 78 4.24 3.47 -11.61
CA PHE A 78 3.74 4.63 -10.88
C PHE A 78 3.48 4.28 -9.41
N ASN A 79 2.78 3.17 -9.16
CA ASN A 79 2.43 2.80 -7.81
C ASN A 79 3.64 2.40 -6.96
N LEU A 80 4.66 1.77 -7.54
CA LEU A 80 5.92 1.50 -6.82
C LEU A 80 6.65 2.78 -6.41
N ILE A 81 6.60 3.85 -7.22
CA ILE A 81 7.18 5.15 -6.87
C ILE A 81 6.43 5.77 -5.67
N ILE A 82 5.10 5.79 -5.72
CA ILE A 82 4.27 6.27 -4.60
C ILE A 82 4.49 5.38 -3.36
N GLY A 83 4.53 4.06 -3.57
CA GLY A 83 4.78 3.08 -2.52
C GLY A 83 6.13 3.26 -1.85
N LEU A 84 7.18 3.65 -2.58
CA LEU A 84 8.48 3.98 -1.99
C LEU A 84 8.40 5.21 -1.07
N MET A 85 7.64 6.23 -1.46
CA MET A 85 7.38 7.39 -0.60
C MET A 85 6.58 7.01 0.66
N THR A 86 5.57 6.15 0.54
CA THR A 86 4.82 5.65 1.69
C THR A 86 5.68 4.77 2.60
N TYR A 87 6.52 3.93 2.01
CA TYR A 87 7.39 3.00 2.74
C TYR A 87 8.48 3.71 3.54
N SER A 88 9.03 4.83 3.05
CA SER A 88 10.01 5.59 3.84
C SER A 88 9.43 6.06 5.18
N ALA A 89 8.15 6.45 5.20
CA ALA A 89 7.45 6.83 6.43
C ALA A 89 7.01 5.61 7.25
N MET A 90 6.39 4.60 6.63
CA MET A 90 5.80 3.47 7.36
C MET A 90 6.82 2.42 7.80
N GLY A 91 7.90 2.24 7.05
CA GLY A 91 9.00 1.34 7.38
C GLY A 91 10.08 2.05 8.17
N PHE A 92 10.86 2.90 7.50
CA PHE A 92 12.06 3.50 8.11
C PHE A 92 11.72 4.46 9.25
N ALA A 93 10.81 5.41 9.07
CA ALA A 93 10.50 6.35 10.14
C ALA A 93 9.83 5.67 11.34
N THR A 94 9.06 4.60 11.13
CA THR A 94 8.52 3.76 12.21
C THR A 94 9.63 3.07 12.99
N ALA A 95 10.55 2.38 12.30
CA ALA A 95 11.69 1.72 12.93
C ALA A 95 12.64 2.70 13.65
N ALA A 96 12.72 3.95 13.19
CA ALA A 96 13.52 4.99 13.83
C ALA A 96 12.86 5.60 15.09
N LYS A 97 11.53 5.54 15.21
CA LYS A 97 10.79 6.17 16.31
C LYS A 97 10.35 5.19 17.39
N PHE A 98 10.14 3.94 17.04
CA PHE A 98 9.63 2.91 17.93
C PHE A 98 10.71 1.90 18.26
N GLN A 99 10.56 1.21 19.40
CA GLN A 99 11.44 0.13 19.81
C GLN A 99 11.16 -1.13 18.99
N ILE A 100 11.61 -1.11 17.72
CA ILE A 100 11.47 -2.22 16.79
C ILE A 100 12.73 -3.06 16.81
N GLU A 101 12.65 -4.33 17.20
CA GLU A 101 13.80 -5.24 17.20
C GLU A 101 13.44 -6.67 16.77
N PRO A 102 14.18 -7.30 15.83
CA PRO A 102 15.29 -6.74 15.06
C PRO A 102 14.84 -5.83 13.91
N VAL A 103 15.40 -4.61 13.82
CA VAL A 103 15.07 -3.63 12.76
C VAL A 103 15.16 -4.21 11.35
N GLY A 104 16.21 -4.99 11.07
CA GLY A 104 16.45 -5.55 9.73
C GLY A 104 15.36 -6.54 9.28
N GLN A 105 14.84 -7.37 10.20
CA GLN A 105 13.78 -8.33 9.88
C GLN A 105 12.45 -7.61 9.62
N PHE A 106 12.14 -6.61 10.45
CA PHE A 106 10.98 -5.76 10.25
C PHE A 106 11.03 -5.07 8.88
N LEU A 107 12.13 -4.40 8.54
CA LEU A 107 12.26 -3.70 7.25
C LEU A 107 12.21 -4.65 6.06
N LEU A 108 12.81 -5.86 6.16
CA LEU A 108 12.71 -6.86 5.10
C LEU A 108 11.25 -7.29 4.88
N SER A 109 10.56 -7.67 5.96
CA SER A 109 9.14 -8.05 5.90
C SER A 109 8.28 -6.92 5.31
N HIS A 110 8.51 -5.69 5.77
CA HIS A 110 7.76 -4.52 5.34
C HIS A 110 8.06 -4.14 3.88
N THR A 111 9.29 -4.35 3.40
CA THR A 111 9.67 -4.19 1.99
C THR A 111 8.91 -5.18 1.10
N VAL A 112 8.88 -6.47 1.49
CA VAL A 112 8.19 -7.52 0.73
C VAL A 112 6.69 -7.24 0.68
N PHE A 113 6.09 -6.92 1.83
CA PHE A 113 4.70 -6.51 1.93
C PHE A 113 4.37 -5.38 0.96
N GLN A 114 5.16 -4.30 1.01
CA GLN A 114 4.95 -3.09 0.21
C GLN A 114 5.09 -3.37 -1.29
N ALA A 115 6.13 -4.12 -1.68
CA ALA A 115 6.36 -4.46 -3.08
C ALA A 115 5.14 -5.18 -3.67
N ILE A 116 4.63 -6.20 -2.97
CA ILE A 116 3.47 -6.96 -3.41
C ILE A 116 2.21 -6.07 -3.42
N GLN A 117 1.95 -5.33 -2.34
CA GLN A 117 0.81 -4.42 -2.21
C GLN A 117 0.73 -3.44 -3.39
N PHE A 118 1.84 -2.78 -3.72
CA PHE A 118 1.87 -1.76 -4.77
C PHE A 118 1.92 -2.35 -6.19
N ILE A 119 2.42 -3.57 -6.37
CA ILE A 119 2.28 -4.32 -7.64
C ILE A 119 0.81 -4.68 -7.87
N LEU A 120 0.12 -5.24 -6.88
CA LEU A 120 -1.29 -5.64 -6.98
C LEU A 120 -2.19 -4.44 -7.27
N THR A 121 -2.08 -3.39 -6.45
CA THR A 121 -2.87 -2.17 -6.63
C THR A 121 -2.47 -1.40 -7.90
N GLY A 122 -1.20 -1.42 -8.30
CA GLY A 122 -0.73 -0.82 -9.55
C GLY A 122 -1.22 -1.54 -10.80
N THR A 123 -1.39 -2.87 -10.70
CA THR A 123 -2.00 -3.68 -11.77
C THR A 123 -3.47 -3.31 -11.93
N ALA A 124 -4.22 -3.22 -10.83
CA ALA A 124 -5.61 -2.77 -10.85
C ALA A 124 -5.74 -1.34 -11.41
N LEU A 125 -4.83 -0.43 -11.01
CA LEU A 125 -4.77 0.94 -11.51
C LEU A 125 -4.62 0.96 -13.04
N GLY A 126 -3.65 0.22 -13.57
CA GLY A 126 -3.43 0.11 -15.01
C GLY A 126 -4.63 -0.46 -15.76
N LEU A 127 -5.26 -1.50 -15.23
CA LEU A 127 -6.45 -2.12 -15.83
C LEU A 127 -7.67 -1.19 -15.85
N ILE A 128 -7.88 -0.41 -14.78
CA ILE A 128 -9.02 0.50 -14.64
C ILE A 128 -8.87 1.75 -15.53
N PHE A 129 -7.65 2.23 -15.68
CA PHE A 129 -7.36 3.44 -16.44
C PHE A 129 -6.92 3.19 -17.89
N ARG A 130 -6.82 1.93 -18.33
CA ARG A 130 -6.59 1.61 -19.74
C ARG A 130 -7.60 2.35 -20.62
N LYS A 131 -7.14 2.96 -21.71
CA LYS A 131 -8.06 3.46 -22.74
C LYS A 131 -8.71 2.23 -23.38
N THR A 132 -10.04 2.22 -23.47
CA THR A 132 -10.72 1.33 -24.40
C THR A 132 -10.31 1.84 -25.77
N THR A 133 -9.51 1.07 -26.48
CA THR A 133 -9.09 1.37 -27.86
C THR A 133 -10.32 1.59 -28.73
#